data_AF-A0A1F6WZ28-F1
#
_entry.id   AF-A0A1F6WZ28-F1
#
_cell.length_a   1.000
_cell.length_b   1.000
_cell.length_c   1.000
_cell.angle_alpha   90.00
_cell.angle_beta   90.00
_cell.angle_gamma   90.00
#
_symmetry.space_group_name_H-M   'P 1'
#
loop_
_entity.id
_entity.type
_entity.pdbx_description
1 polymer ?
#
loop_
_entity_poly.entity_id
_entity_poly.type
_entity_poly.pdbx_seq_one_letter_code
_entity_poly.pdbx_strand_id
1 'polypeptide(L)'
;MNNTFSELYNEFLTFVEKNDEEGARIFLINNLQKFPKEMQDKLTFAFFEEALMDETKGVKDIAEIQKQGLDAISQIDKAKKILAEKIKIEDLRSSLTK
;
A
#
# COMPACT_ATOMS: atom_id res chain seq x y z
N MET A 1 -15.39 -18.62 2.42
CA MET A 1 -14.93 -17.28 2.84
C MET A 1 -13.44 -17.38 3.13
N ASN A 2 -12.64 -16.42 2.68
CA ASN A 2 -11.18 -16.51 2.55
C ASN A 2 -10.43 -16.78 3.89
N ASN A 3 -10.20 -18.05 4.21
CA ASN A 3 -9.43 -18.48 5.38
C ASN A 3 -7.99 -17.94 5.38
N THR A 4 -7.43 -17.70 4.20
CA THR A 4 -6.04 -17.26 4.02
C THR A 4 -5.73 -15.91 4.66
N PHE A 5 -6.69 -14.98 4.72
CA PHE A 5 -6.45 -13.68 5.35
C PHE A 5 -6.43 -13.77 6.87
N SER A 6 -7.37 -14.52 7.45
CA SER A 6 -7.38 -14.78 8.90
C SER A 6 -6.13 -15.54 9.34
N GLU A 7 -5.64 -16.47 8.52
CA GLU A 7 -4.39 -17.19 8.75
C GLU A 7 -3.18 -16.24 8.76
N LEU A 8 -3.03 -15.40 7.73
CA LEU A 8 -1.95 -14.40 7.67
C LEU A 8 -2.00 -13.40 8.84
N TYR A 9 -3.20 -12.99 9.24
CA TYR A 9 -3.38 -12.09 10.38
C TYR A 9 -2.96 -12.76 11.70
N ASN A 10 -3.40 -14.00 11.93
CA ASN A 10 -3.03 -14.75 13.12
C ASN A 10 -1.53 -15.02 13.17
N GLU A 11 -0.91 -15.37 12.04
CA GLU A 11 0.54 -15.55 11.93
C GLU A 11 1.28 -14.24 12.25
N PHE A 12 0.82 -13.11 11.71
CA PHE A 12 1.37 -11.79 12.04
C PHE A 12 1.28 -11.48 13.54
N LEU A 13 0.15 -11.76 14.19
CA LEU A 13 -0.03 -11.54 15.63
C LEU A 13 0.99 -12.30 16.48
N THR A 14 1.42 -13.50 16.05
CA THR A 14 2.44 -14.24 16.81
C THR A 14 3.78 -13.51 16.91
N PHE A 15 4.13 -12.66 15.93
CA PHE A 15 5.32 -11.83 15.98
C PHE A 15 5.11 -10.62 16.91
N VAL A 16 3.92 -10.01 16.87
CA VAL A 16 3.54 -8.90 17.77
C VAL A 16 3.56 -9.34 19.23
N GLU A 17 2.97 -10.50 19.55
CA GLU A 17 2.96 -11.06 20.90
C GLU A 17 4.36 -11.36 21.44
N LYS A 18 5.30 -11.70 20.56
CA LYS A 18 6.71 -11.96 20.88
C LYS A 18 7.57 -10.70 20.90
N ASN A 19 6.98 -9.54 20.58
CA ASN A 19 7.71 -8.29 20.41
C ASN A 19 8.86 -8.40 19.39
N ASP A 20 8.67 -9.25 18.37
CA ASP A 20 9.64 -9.55 17.31
C ASP A 20 9.35 -8.69 16.07
N GLU A 21 9.78 -7.43 16.15
CA GLU A 21 9.54 -6.43 15.09
C GLU A 21 10.24 -6.81 13.77
N GLU A 22 11.45 -7.36 13.85
CA GLU A 22 12.22 -7.78 12.67
C GLU A 22 11.55 -8.98 11.98
N GLY A 23 11.13 -9.98 12.77
CA GLY A 23 10.36 -11.12 12.27
C GLY A 23 9.03 -10.70 11.65
N ALA A 24 8.31 -9.77 12.28
CA ALA A 24 7.07 -9.21 11.75
C ALA A 24 7.30 -8.51 10.39
N ARG A 25 8.37 -7.73 10.28
CA ARG A 25 8.74 -7.05 9.02
C ARG A 25 9.05 -8.06 7.91
N ILE A 26 9.91 -9.04 8.18
CA ILE A 26 10.27 -10.09 7.21
C ILE A 26 9.03 -10.87 6.77
N PHE A 27 8.14 -11.20 7.70
CA PHE A 27 6.88 -11.89 7.41
C PHE A 27 6.00 -11.10 6.43
N LEU A 28 5.80 -9.81 6.70
CA LEU A 28 4.96 -8.94 5.86
C LEU A 28 5.53 -8.81 4.43
N ILE A 29 6.85 -8.67 4.29
CA ILE A 29 7.51 -8.58 2.98
C ILE A 29 7.38 -9.90 2.20
N ASN A 30 7.72 -11.03 2.83
CA ASN A 30 7.69 -12.34 2.19
C ASN A 30 6.29 -12.79 1.78
N ASN A 31 5.26 -12.30 2.48
CA ASN A 31 3.87 -12.63 2.22
C ASN A 31 3.09 -11.51 1.52
N LEU A 32 3.74 -10.41 1.10
CA LEU A 32 3.08 -9.22 0.56
C LEU A 32 2.06 -9.59 -0.54
N GLN A 33 2.46 -10.40 -1.51
CA GLN A 33 1.59 -10.80 -2.64
C GLN A 33 0.35 -11.61 -2.25
N LYS A 34 0.35 -12.23 -1.05
CA LYS A 34 -0.78 -13.02 -0.55
C LYS A 34 -1.86 -12.15 0.10
N PHE A 35 -1.55 -10.90 0.42
CA PHE A 35 -2.54 -9.96 0.95
C PHE A 35 -3.45 -9.42 -0.16
N PRO A 36 -4.67 -8.96 0.16
CA PRO A 36 -5.51 -8.21 -0.78
C PRO A 36 -4.78 -6.98 -1.32
N LYS A 37 -5.06 -6.61 -2.57
CA LYS A 37 -4.35 -5.52 -3.27
C LYS A 37 -4.31 -4.21 -2.49
N GLU A 38 -5.42 -3.83 -1.86
CA GLU A 38 -5.49 -2.63 -1.01
C GLU A 38 -4.51 -2.68 0.18
N MET A 39 -4.32 -3.86 0.76
CA MET A 39 -3.40 -4.05 1.87
C MET A 39 -1.94 -4.07 1.40
N GLN A 40 -1.68 -4.63 0.21
CA GLN A 40 -0.36 -4.55 -0.43
C GLN A 40 0.06 -3.09 -0.60
N ASP A 41 -0.82 -2.26 -1.16
CA ASP A 41 -0.53 -0.86 -1.43
C ASP A 41 -0.27 -0.08 -0.12
N LYS A 42 -1.04 -0.36 0.95
CA LYS A 42 -0.83 0.23 2.29
C LYS A 42 0.49 -0.21 2.93
N LEU A 43 0.85 -1.50 2.84
CA LEU A 43 2.09 -2.03 3.40
C LEU A 43 3.31 -1.50 2.65
N THR A 44 3.25 -1.45 1.32
CA THR A 44 4.30 -0.83 0.49
C THR A 44 4.52 0.62 0.87
N PHE A 45 3.44 1.37 1.08
CA PHE A 45 3.51 2.77 1.51
C PHE A 45 4.16 2.92 2.90
N ALA A 46 3.74 2.11 3.87
CA ALA A 46 4.28 2.14 5.23
C ALA A 46 5.79 1.82 5.26
N PHE A 47 6.25 0.81 4.52
CA PHE A 47 7.69 0.50 4.44
C PHE A 47 8.49 1.60 3.73
N PHE A 48 7.90 2.26 2.73
CA PHE A 48 8.52 3.40 2.08
C PHE A 48 8.67 4.58 3.05
N GLU A 49 7.62 4.91 3.81
CA GLU A 49 7.65 5.96 4.83
C GLU A 49 8.69 5.66 5.92
N GLU A 50 8.74 4.41 6.39
CA GLU A 50 9.72 3.97 7.40
C GLU A 50 11.17 4.07 6.89
N ALA A 51 11.44 3.59 5.67
CA ALA A 51 12.77 3.71 5.07
C ALA A 51 13.21 5.17 4.92
N LEU A 52 12.27 6.04 4.52
CA LEU A 52 12.49 7.48 4.48
C LEU A 52 12.70 8.08 5.86
N MET A 53 12.03 7.60 6.92
CA MET A 53 12.25 8.05 8.30
C MET A 53 13.63 7.64 8.84
N ASP A 54 14.10 6.43 8.54
CA ASP A 54 15.42 5.97 8.98
C ASP A 54 16.58 6.71 8.29
N GLU A 55 16.43 7.08 7.02
CA GLU A 55 17.40 7.95 6.34
C GLU A 55 17.37 9.42 6.81
N THR A 56 16.29 9.86 7.46
CA THR A 56 16.07 11.29 7.82
C THR A 56 16.36 11.66 9.27
N LYS A 57 16.82 10.72 10.10
CA LYS A 57 17.37 11.03 11.45
C LYS A 57 18.54 12.05 11.43
N GLY A 58 19.03 12.46 10.25
CA GLY A 58 20.05 13.49 10.09
C GLY A 58 19.63 14.88 9.56
N VAL A 59 18.47 15.07 8.90
CA VAL A 59 18.23 16.31 8.12
C VAL A 59 16.75 16.75 8.13
N LYS A 60 16.46 17.89 8.77
CA LYS A 60 15.12 18.51 8.89
C LYS A 60 14.43 18.88 7.56
N ASP A 61 15.18 19.05 6.49
CA ASP A 61 14.66 19.57 5.20
C ASP A 61 13.93 18.52 4.35
N ILE A 62 13.98 17.24 4.73
CA ILE A 62 13.41 16.14 3.92
C ILE A 62 11.92 15.87 4.24
N ALA A 63 11.41 16.27 5.40
CA ALA A 63 9.98 16.11 5.74
C ALA A 63 9.04 16.83 4.75
N GLU A 64 9.51 17.94 4.18
CA GLU A 64 8.77 18.69 3.17
C GLU A 64 8.78 17.99 1.80
N ILE A 65 9.91 17.36 1.45
CA ILE A 65 10.06 16.51 0.25
C ILE A 65 9.19 15.26 0.38
N GLN A 66 9.14 14.64 1.56
CA GLN A 66 8.28 13.50 1.85
C GLN A 66 6.81 13.88 1.65
N LYS A 67 6.34 14.96 2.28
CA LYS A 67 4.96 15.46 2.11
C LYS A 67 4.62 15.70 0.64
N GLN A 68 5.53 16.32 -0.12
CA GLN A 68 5.35 16.55 -1.55
C GLN A 68 5.27 15.25 -2.36
N GLY A 69 6.09 14.25 -2.03
CA GLY A 69 6.04 12.92 -2.64
C GLY A 69 4.72 12.20 -2.34
N LEU A 70 4.24 12.27 -1.11
CA LEU A 70 2.95 11.68 -0.71
C LEU A 70 1.77 12.33 -1.44
N ASP A 71 1.78 13.65 -1.54
CA ASP A 71 0.77 14.40 -2.28
C ASP A 71 0.79 14.05 -3.77
N ALA A 72 1.98 13.90 -4.37
CA ALA A 72 2.12 13.50 -5.77
C ALA A 72 1.57 12.09 -6.03
N ILE A 73 1.86 11.13 -5.15
CA ILE A 73 1.33 9.76 -5.26
C ILE A 73 -0.20 9.74 -5.12
N SER A 74 -0.74 10.47 -4.14
CA SER A 74 -2.18 10.62 -3.95
C SER A 74 -2.87 11.21 -5.18
N GLN A 75 -2.25 12.19 -5.84
CA GLN A 75 -2.75 12.76 -7.09
C GLN A 75 -2.69 11.77 -8.25
N ILE A 76 -1.63 10.97 -8.36
CA ILE A 76 -1.50 9.92 -9.37
C ILE A 76 -2.59 8.86 -9.20
N ASP A 77 -2.89 8.43 -7.98
CA ASP A 77 -3.94 7.45 -7.72
C ASP A 77 -5.35 7.99 -8.02
N LYS A 78 -5.62 9.27 -7.71
CA LYS A 78 -6.85 9.93 -8.14
C LYS A 78 -6.96 10.00 -9.66
N ALA A 79 -5.88 10.35 -10.35
CA ALA A 79 -5.84 10.41 -11.80
C ALA A 79 -6.10 9.02 -12.43
N LYS A 80 -5.50 7.95 -11.89
CA LYS A 80 -5.75 6.56 -12.32
C LYS A 80 -7.21 6.16 -12.14
N LYS A 81 -7.84 6.50 -11.00
CA LYS A 81 -9.26 6.22 -10.76
C LYS A 81 -10.15 6.94 -11.78
N ILE A 82 -9.89 8.23 -12.03
CA ILE A 82 -10.63 9.01 -13.04
C ILE A 82 -10.45 8.41 -14.44
N LEU A 83 -9.25 7.96 -14.79
CA LEU A 83 -8.98 7.33 -16.07
C LEU A 83 -9.75 6.01 -16.23
N ALA A 84 -9.75 5.17 -15.20
CA ALA A 84 -10.49 3.91 -15.17
C ALA A 84 -12.01 4.12 -15.27
N GLU A 85 -12.53 5.17 -14.61
CA GLU A 85 -13.95 5.54 -14.72
C GLU A 85 -14.30 6.03 -16.13
N LYS A 86 -13.43 6.83 -16.76
CA LYS A 86 -13.65 7.29 -18.15
C LYS A 86 -13.67 6.13 -19.15
N ILE A 87 -12.72 5.20 -19.05
CA ILE A 87 -12.66 4.00 -19.90
C ILE A 87 -13.94 3.17 -19.71
N LYS A 88 -14.39 2.98 -18.46
CA LYS A 88 -15.62 2.26 -18.15
C LYS A 88 -16.87 2.93 -18.74
N ILE A 89 -16.92 4.27 -18.74
CA ILE A 89 -18.01 5.05 -19.35
C ILE A 89 -17.99 4.94 -20.88
N GLU A 90 -16.81 4.95 -21.52
CA GLU A 90 -16.69 4.74 -22.97
C GLU A 90 -17.13 3.33 -23.39
N ASP A 91 -16.71 2.30 -22.66
CA ASP A 91 -17.14 0.92 -22.91
C ASP A 91 -18.66 0.74 -22.74
N LEU A 92 -19.25 1.36 -21.70
CA LEU A 92 -20.70 1.37 -21.50
C LEU A 92 -21.44 2.12 -22.62
N ARG A 93 -20.90 3.25 -23.09
CA ARG A 93 -21.48 3.97 -24.25
C ARG A 93 -21.40 3.16 -25.53
N SER A 94 -20.27 2.51 -25.80
CA SER A 94 -20.04 1.66 -26.97
C SER A 94 -20.97 0.43 -27.00
N SER A 95 -21.29 -0.13 -25.83
CA SER A 95 -22.23 -1.26 -25.69
C SER A 95 -23.71 -0.86 -25.77
N LEU A 96 -24.05 0.41 -25.56
CA LEU A 96 -25.42 0.94 -25.68
C LEU A 96 -25.76 1.48 -27.08
N THR A 97 -24.77 1.70 -27.94
CA THR A 97 -24.94 2.16 -29.33
C THR A 97 -24.83 1.05 -30.38
N LYS A 98 -24.74 -0.22 -29.96
CA LYS A 98 -24.96 -1.42 -30.80
C LYS A 98 -26.37 -1.95 -30.65
#